data_AF-A0A7K2J0J8-F1
#
_entry.id   AF-A0A7K2J0J8-F1
#
_cell.length_a   1.000
_cell.length_b   1.000
_cell.length_c   1.000
_cell.angle_alpha   90.00
_cell.angle_beta   90.00
_cell.angle_gamma   90.00
#
_symmetry.space_group_name_H-M   'P 1'
#
loop_
_entity.id
_entity.type
_entity.pdbx_description
1 polymer ?
#
loop_
_entity_poly.entity_id
_entity_poly.type
_entity_poly.pdbx_seq_one_letter_code
_entity_poly.pdbx_strand_id
1 'polypeptide(L)' 'MVTTDRSAEVAGMLGHPSAIEQLAADYPEYEIYRERRDRRHGDWIAARDDVEVRASSAEELRRLLQEAAR' A
#
# COMPACT_ATOMS: atom_id res chain seq x y z
N MET A 1 -13.77 -27.24 -22.05
CA MET A 1 -12.44 -26.97 -21.49
C MET A 1 -12.63 -25.90 -20.43
N VAL A 2 -12.77 -26.31 -19.17
CA VAL A 2 -13.00 -25.40 -18.03
C VAL A 2 -11.64 -25.24 -17.35
N THR A 3 -10.95 -24.15 -17.64
CA THR A 3 -9.77 -23.72 -16.88
C THR A 3 -10.29 -22.83 -15.76
N THR A 4 -10.88 -23.44 -14.72
CA THR A 4 -11.24 -22.67 -13.52
C THR A 4 -9.94 -22.14 -12.92
N ASP A 5 -9.91 -20.81 -12.81
CA ASP A 5 -8.88 -19.96 -12.28
C ASP A 5 -8.44 -20.41 -10.88
N ARG A 6 -7.46 -21.31 -10.82
CA ARG A 6 -6.87 -21.77 -9.54
C ARG A 6 -6.06 -20.67 -8.85
N SER A 7 -5.79 -19.57 -9.55
CA SER A 7 -5.03 -18.42 -9.06
C SER A 7 -5.85 -17.58 -8.07
N ALA A 8 -7.15 -17.39 -8.32
CA ALA A 8 -8.04 -16.64 -7.44
C ALA A 8 -8.30 -17.35 -6.10
N GLU A 9 -8.42 -18.69 -6.10
CA GLU A 9 -8.65 -19.46 -4.86
C GLU A 9 -7.41 -19.51 -3.96
N VAL A 10 -6.20 -19.59 -4.54
CA VAL A 10 -4.94 -19.58 -3.77
C VAL A 10 -4.63 -18.19 -3.20
N ALA A 11 -4.95 -17.11 -3.93
CA ALA A 11 -4.81 -15.74 -3.43
C ALA A 11 -5.70 -15.46 -2.20
N GLY A 12 -6.87 -16.11 -2.11
CA GLY A 12 -7.74 -16.03 -0.93
C GLY A 12 -7.19 -16.78 0.30
N MET A 13 -6.34 -17.81 0.11
CA MET A 13 -5.76 -18.61 1.21
C MET A 13 -4.44 -18.05 1.75
N LEU A 14 -3.67 -17.32 0.95
CA LEU A 14 -2.38 -16.74 1.36
C LEU A 14 -2.49 -15.37 2.06
N GLY A 15 -3.73 -14.89 2.27
CA GLY A 15 -3.99 -13.52 2.66
C GLY A 15 -3.75 -12.59 1.48
N HIS A 16 -4.75 -11.78 1.14
CA HIS A 16 -4.52 -10.69 0.19
C HIS A 16 -3.44 -9.78 0.77
N PRO A 17 -2.42 -9.38 -0.02
CA PRO A 17 -1.40 -8.46 0.46
C PRO A 17 -2.10 -7.21 0.98
N SER A 18 -1.73 -6.81 2.18
CA SER A 18 -2.22 -5.58 2.79
C SER A 18 -1.94 -4.39 1.89
N ALA A 19 -2.73 -3.33 2.00
CA ALA A 19 -2.49 -2.12 1.21
C ALA A 19 -1.08 -1.51 1.46
N ILE A 20 -0.45 -1.79 2.61
CA ILE A 20 0.95 -1.43 2.87
C ILE A 20 1.89 -2.22 1.95
N GLU A 21 1.73 -3.54 1.87
CA GLU A 21 2.59 -4.40 1.05
C GLU A 21 2.46 -4.08 -0.45
N GLN A 22 1.24 -3.78 -0.91
CA GLN A 22 1.02 -3.37 -2.30
C GLN A 22 1.70 -2.03 -2.62
N LEU A 23 1.55 -1.03 -1.75
CA LEU A 23 2.20 0.27 -1.93
C LEU A 23 3.73 0.15 -1.85
N ALA A 24 4.28 -0.64 -0.93
CA ALA A 24 5.71 -0.86 -0.82
C ALA A 24 6.29 -1.59 -2.04
N ALA A 25 5.51 -2.48 -2.67
CA ALA A 25 5.91 -3.15 -3.91
C ALA A 25 5.89 -2.19 -5.12
N ASP A 26 4.90 -1.30 -5.19
CA ASP A 26 4.76 -0.33 -6.28
C ASP A 26 5.76 0.84 -6.18
N TYR A 27 6.18 1.20 -4.97
CA TYR A 27 7.08 2.33 -4.67
C TYR A 27 8.25 1.90 -3.77
N PRO A 28 9.17 1.05 -4.27
CA PRO A 28 10.23 0.43 -3.45
C PRO A 28 11.23 1.44 -2.86
N GLU A 29 11.29 2.65 -3.39
CA GLU A 29 12.12 3.73 -2.87
C GLU A 29 11.53 4.47 -1.66
N TYR A 30 10.26 4.20 -1.31
CA TYR A 30 9.59 4.78 -0.15
C TYR A 30 9.35 3.74 0.95
N GLU A 31 9.60 4.13 2.20
CA GLU A 31 9.15 3.39 3.37
C GLU A 31 7.66 3.69 3.62
N ILE A 32 6.82 2.67 3.45
CA ILE A 32 5.35 2.80 3.61
C ILE A 32 4.91 2.25 4.96
N TYR A 33 4.22 3.08 5.74
CA TYR A 33 3.64 2.67 7.02
C TYR A 33 2.38 3.46 7.36
N ARG A 34 1.70 3.05 8.44
CA ARG A 34 0.58 3.81 9.02
C ARG A 34 0.95 4.27 10.41
N GLU A 35 0.71 5.55 10.68
CA GLU A 35 0.88 6.10 12.02
C GLU A 35 -0.07 5.37 12.98
N ARG A 36 0.45 4.97 14.14
CA ARG A 36 -0.37 4.42 15.23
C ARG A 36 -0.52 5.49 16.29
N ARG A 37 -1.68 6.17 16.29
CA ARG A 37 -2.08 7.05 17.40
C ARG A 37 -3.03 6.28 18.30
N ASP A 38 -2.49 5.77 19.40
CA ASP A 38 -3.20 4.95 20.39
C ASP A 38 -3.91 3.73 19.76
N ARG A 39 -5.24 3.66 19.89
CA ARG A 39 -6.10 2.57 19.41
C ARG A 39 -6.69 2.82 18.01
N ARG A 40 -6.36 3.94 17.38
CA ARG A 40 -6.85 4.27 16.03
C ARG A 40 -5.71 4.16 15.04
N HIS A 41 -6.00 3.58 13.89
CA HIS A 41 -5.10 3.69 12.77
C HIS A 41 -5.13 5.14 12.28
N GLY A 42 -3.97 5.80 12.29
CA GLY A 42 -3.79 7.16 11.79
C GLY A 42 -3.51 7.18 10.30
N ASP A 43 -2.81 8.24 9.89
CA ASP A 43 -2.51 8.55 8.50
C ASP A 43 -1.55 7.51 7.89
N TRP A 44 -1.68 7.34 6.58
CA TRP A 44 -0.76 6.63 5.73
C TRP A 44 0.42 7.53 5.41
N ILE A 45 1.63 6.99 5.53
CA ILE A 45 2.87 7.74 5.36
C ILE A 45 3.76 6.98 4.37
N ALA A 46 4.29 7.71 3.39
CA ALA A 46 5.39 7.29 2.54
C ALA A 46 6.58 8.22 2.80
N ALA A 47 7.68 7.66 3.29
CA ALA A 47 8.89 8.41 3.61
C ALA A 47 10.05 7.99 2.71
N ARG A 48 10.77 8.95 2.14
CA ARG A 48 11.99 8.73 1.37
C ARG A 48 12.96 9.87 1.63
N ASP A 49 14.15 9.55 2.13
CA ASP A 49 15.17 10.54 2.48
C ASP A 49 14.57 11.66 3.38
N ASP A 50 14.53 12.91 2.90
CA ASP A 50 13.93 14.07 3.61
C ASP A 50 12.50 14.40 3.16
N VAL A 51 11.89 13.56 2.31
CA VAL A 51 10.53 13.74 1.78
C VAL A 51 9.56 12.82 2.48
N GLU A 52 8.48 13.40 3.01
CA GLU A 52 7.39 12.65 3.62
C GLU A 52 6.06 13.05 3.00
N VAL A 53 5.34 12.05 2.49
CA VAL A 53 3.99 12.22 1.94
C VAL A 53 3.00 11.57 2.90
N ARG A 54 2.05 12.37 3.39
CA ARG A 54 0.99 11.92 4.30
C ARG A 54 -0.37 11.93 3.62
N ALA A 55 -1.17 10.93 3.91
CA ALA A 55 -2.53 10.80 3.38
C ALA A 55 -3.46 10.14 4.39
N SER A 56 -4.75 10.43 4.30
CA SER A 56 -5.77 9.84 5.19
C SER A 56 -6.13 8.40 4.79
N SER A 57 -5.80 8.00 3.56
CA SER A 57 -6.08 6.67 3.01
C SER A 57 -4.96 6.16 2.10
N ALA A 58 -4.93 4.85 1.85
CA ALA A 58 -3.96 4.23 0.94
C ALA A 58 -4.14 4.69 -0.52
N GLU A 59 -5.39 4.91 -0.96
CA GLU A 59 -5.70 5.38 -2.31
C GLU A 59 -5.22 6.82 -2.53
N GLU A 60 -5.42 7.68 -1.53
CA GLU A 60 -4.91 9.05 -1.55
C GLU A 60 -3.37 9.06 -1.56
N LEU A 61 -2.72 8.23 -0.74
CA LEU A 61 -1.26 8.10 -0.73
C LEU A 61 -0.74 7.66 -2.11
N ARG A 62 -1.39 6.67 -2.73
CA ARG A 62 -1.05 6.21 -4.09
C ARG A 62 -1.11 7.34 -5.09
N ARG A 63 -2.19 8.14 -5.07
CA ARG A 63 -2.36 9.27 -6.01
C ARG A 63 -1.26 10.31 -5.84
N LEU A 64 -0.92 10.67 -4.61
CA LEU A 64 0.13 11.64 -4.32
C LEU A 64 1.51 11.13 -4.79
N LEU A 65 1.82 9.85 -4.59
CA LEU A 65 3.07 9.26 -5.08
C LEU A 65 3.13 9.22 -6.62
N GLN A 66 2.01 8.97 -7.31
CA GLN A 66 1.93 9.07 -8.77
C GLN A 66 2.16 10.49 -9.29
N GLU A 67 1.68 11.50 -8.57
CA GLU A 67 1.91 12.91 -8.90
C GLU A 67 3.38 13.32 -8.67
N ALA A 68 4.01 12.80 -7.62
CA ALA A 68 5.42 13.08 -7.29
C ALA A 68 6.44 12.36 -8.19
N ALA A 69 6.05 11.25 -8.84
CA ALA A 69 6.93 10.48 -9.73
C ALA A 69 6.97 11.00 -11.18
N ARG A 70 6.23 12.08 -11.50
CA ARG A 70 6.24 12.74 -12.81
C ARG A 70 7.33 13.80 -12.91
#